data_AF-A0A1X7VQ28-F1
#
_entry.id   AF-A0A1X7VQ28-F1
#
_cell.length_a   1.000
_cell.length_b   1.000
_cell.length_c   1.000
_cell.angle_alpha   90.00
_cell.angle_beta   90.00
_cell.angle_gamma   90.00
#
_symmetry.space_group_name_H-M   'P 1'
#
loop_
_entity.id
_entity.type
_entity.pdbx_description
1 polymer ?
#
loop_
_entity_poly.entity_id
_entity_poly.type
_entity_poly.pdbx_seq_one_letter_code
_entity_poly.pdbx_strand_id
1 'polypeptide(L)'
;MPHNPRIIGMVLYYTFYCKRRGKVLHFTRLFVKERHRKQGLGTELMRECTKRAIMEGCEEINGKINEQSTKLIKFYEKLGGVILTNYVTMNFSRDCLLGSLKM
;
A
#
# COMPACT_ATOMS: atom_id res chain seq x y z
N MET A 1 28.09 -22.69 3.47
CA MET A 1 26.89 -22.39 2.66
C MET A 1 26.81 -20.90 2.44
N PRO A 2 26.57 -20.44 1.19
CA PRO A 2 26.60 -19.03 0.86
C PRO A 2 25.47 -18.30 1.60
N HIS A 3 25.72 -17.05 1.98
CA HIS A 3 24.78 -16.18 2.68
C HIS A 3 23.42 -16.19 1.99
N ASN A 4 22.43 -16.92 2.53
CA ASN A 4 21.07 -16.85 2.05
C ASN A 4 20.44 -15.58 2.65
N PRO A 5 20.26 -14.49 1.87
CA PRO A 5 19.71 -13.27 2.42
C PRO A 5 18.29 -13.56 2.92
N ARG A 6 18.08 -13.49 4.24
CA ARG A 6 16.76 -13.67 4.83
C ARG A 6 15.93 -12.43 4.55
N ILE A 7 14.90 -12.56 3.72
CA ILE A 7 13.89 -11.51 3.50
C ILE A 7 13.17 -11.25 4.84
N ILE A 8 13.23 -10.02 5.34
CA ILE A 8 12.63 -9.61 6.63
C ILE A 8 11.48 -8.60 6.49
N GLY A 9 11.27 -8.07 5.29
CA GLY A 9 10.16 -7.16 4.98
C GLY A 9 9.95 -7.02 3.48
N MET A 10 8.81 -6.46 3.09
CA MET A 10 8.42 -6.22 1.71
C MET A 10 7.37 -5.12 1.60
N VAL A 11 7.29 -4.50 0.42
CA VAL A 11 6.13 -3.73 -0.04
C VAL A 11 5.67 -4.34 -1.35
N LEU A 12 4.37 -4.62 -1.46
CA LEU A 12 3.73 -5.03 -2.70
C LEU A 12 2.88 -3.88 -3.21
N TYR A 13 3.03 -3.55 -4.48
CA TYR A 13 2.31 -2.46 -5.13
C TYR A 13 2.04 -2.75 -6.61
N TYR A 14 1.15 -1.95 -7.19
CA TYR A 14 0.95 -1.83 -8.63
C TYR A 14 0.71 -0.36 -8.99
N THR A 15 0.83 -0.01 -10.27
CA THR A 15 0.49 1.34 -10.74
C THR A 15 -0.78 1.32 -11.58
N PHE A 16 -1.58 2.38 -11.49
CA PHE A 16 -2.75 2.58 -12.32
C PHE A 16 -2.89 4.06 -12.71
N TYR A 17 -3.72 4.36 -13.71
CA TYR A 17 -3.95 5.74 -14.13
C TYR A 17 -5.30 6.25 -13.64
N CYS A 18 -5.33 7.45 -13.09
CA CYS A 18 -6.53 8.16 -12.70
C CYS A 18 -6.68 9.42 -13.54
N LYS A 19 -7.82 9.58 -14.24
CA LYS A 19 -8.04 10.67 -15.19
C LYS A 19 -7.69 12.06 -14.65
N ARG A 20 -7.97 12.32 -13.37
CA ARG A 20 -7.71 13.63 -12.72
C ARG A 20 -6.36 13.70 -12.00
N ARG A 21 -5.78 12.57 -11.63
CA ARG A 21 -4.61 12.51 -10.73
C ARG A 21 -3.35 11.99 -11.43
N GLY A 22 -3.42 11.63 -12.71
CA GLY A 22 -2.29 11.05 -13.42
C GLY A 22 -2.01 9.61 -13.00
N LYS A 23 -0.76 9.18 -13.13
CA LYS A 23 -0.31 7.84 -12.74
C LYS A 23 -0.19 7.78 -11.22
N VAL A 24 -0.69 6.71 -10.62
CA VAL A 24 -0.74 6.51 -9.16
C VAL A 24 -0.14 5.15 -8.83
N LEU A 25 0.67 5.09 -7.78
CA LEU A 25 1.15 3.84 -7.21
C LEU A 25 0.24 3.43 -6.05
N HIS A 26 -0.40 2.26 -6.16
CA HIS A 26 -1.19 1.67 -5.09
C HIS A 26 -0.39 0.59 -4.38
N PHE A 27 -0.08 0.76 -3.09
CA PHE A 27 0.46 -0.34 -2.30
C PHE A 27 -0.68 -1.18 -1.73
N THR A 28 -0.57 -2.51 -1.87
CA THR A 28 -1.53 -3.46 -1.31
C THR A 28 -1.06 -4.01 0.02
N ARG A 29 0.25 -4.03 0.27
CA ARG A 29 0.82 -4.57 1.49
C ARG A 29 2.16 -3.95 1.82
N LEU A 30 2.31 -3.51 3.06
CA LEU A 30 3.61 -3.25 3.70
C LEU A 30 3.74 -4.24 4.85
N PHE A 31 4.82 -5.01 4.86
CA PHE A 31 5.06 -6.01 5.89
C PHE A 31 6.52 -6.00 6.35
N VAL A 32 6.71 -6.07 7.67
CA VAL A 32 7.99 -6.32 8.32
C VAL A 32 7.76 -7.41 9.35
N LYS A 33 8.64 -8.42 9.37
CA LYS A 33 8.64 -9.50 10.37
C LYS A 33 8.67 -8.90 11.77
N GLU A 34 7.87 -9.46 12.67
CA GLU A 34 7.59 -8.84 13.96
C GLU A 34 8.83 -8.50 14.79
N ARG A 35 9.78 -9.43 14.87
CA ARG A 35 11.06 -9.26 15.56
C ARG A 35 11.97 -8.15 14.99
N HIS A 36 11.65 -7.64 13.81
CA HIS A 36 12.39 -6.56 13.12
C HIS A 36 11.59 -5.25 13.05
N ARG A 37 10.41 -5.17 13.67
CA ARG A 37 9.62 -3.93 13.71
C ARG A 37 10.23 -2.91 14.67
N LYS A 38 9.81 -1.64 14.53
CA LYS A 38 10.31 -0.49 15.31
C LYS A 38 11.80 -0.16 15.11
N GLN A 39 12.43 -0.74 14.09
CA GLN A 39 13.83 -0.47 13.69
C GLN A 39 13.93 0.44 12.45
N GLY A 40 12.85 1.12 12.06
CA GLY A 40 12.83 2.00 10.88
C GLY A 40 12.62 1.30 9.53
N LEU A 41 12.67 -0.04 9.46
CA LEU A 41 12.55 -0.79 8.21
C LEU A 41 11.27 -0.50 7.40
N GLY A 42 10.13 -0.29 8.06
CA GLY A 42 8.88 0.06 7.37
C GLY A 42 8.97 1.43 6.70
N THR A 43 9.64 2.39 7.34
CA THR A 43 9.90 3.72 6.78
C THR A 43 10.86 3.63 5.60
N GLU A 44 11.91 2.81 5.70
CA GLU A 44 12.86 2.59 4.62
C GLU A 44 12.19 1.96 3.38
N LEU A 45 11.39 0.91 3.59
CA LEU A 45 10.59 0.30 2.53
C LEU A 45 9.65 1.31 1.85
N MET A 46 8.99 2.17 2.62
CA MET A 46 8.15 3.23 2.05
C MET A 46 8.96 4.29 1.29
N ARG A 47 10.17 4.65 1.76
CA ARG A 47 11.06 5.57 1.04
C ARG A 47 11.49 5.02 -0.31
N GLU A 48 11.85 3.74 -0.39
CA GLU A 48 12.17 3.10 -1.67
C GLU A 48 10.95 3.05 -2.59
N CYS A 49 9.75 2.80 -2.03
CA CYS A 49 8.51 2.89 -2.78
C CYS A 49 8.26 4.31 -3.34
N THR A 50 8.53 5.36 -2.55
CA THR A 50 8.46 6.77 -2.97
C THR A 50 9.44 7.09 -4.09
N LYS A 51 10.70 6.67 -3.97
CA LYS A 51 11.69 6.85 -5.03
C LYS A 51 11.23 6.19 -6.33
N ARG A 52 10.67 4.99 -6.23
CA ARG A 52 10.16 4.26 -7.38
C ARG A 52 8.96 4.94 -8.01
N ALA A 53 8.00 5.43 -7.21
CA ALA A 53 6.87 6.21 -7.70
C ALA A 53 7.31 7.44 -8.50
N ILE A 54 8.26 8.21 -7.96
CA ILE A 54 8.80 9.41 -8.63
C ILE A 54 9.47 9.03 -9.96
N MET A 55 10.34 8.02 -9.95
CA MET A 55 11.02 7.53 -11.15
C MET A 55 10.04 7.06 -12.24
N GLU A 56 8.91 6.51 -11.82
CA GLU A 56 7.87 6.01 -12.71
C GLU A 56 6.85 7.07 -13.17
N GLY A 57 7.04 8.34 -12.76
CA GLY A 57 6.14 9.45 -13.10
C GLY A 57 4.79 9.36 -12.37
N CYS A 58 4.75 8.76 -11.19
CA CYS A 58 3.56 8.75 -10.35
C CYS A 58 3.43 10.07 -9.58
N GLU A 59 2.22 10.63 -9.59
CA GLU A 59 1.86 11.85 -8.85
C GLU A 59 1.46 11.56 -7.40
N GLU A 60 1.00 10.33 -7.12
CA GLU A 60 0.47 9.92 -5.81
C GLU A 60 0.89 8.48 -5.47
N ILE A 61 1.13 8.23 -4.18
CA ILE A 61 1.08 6.89 -3.57
C ILE A 61 -0.18 6.80 -2.71
N ASN A 62 -0.98 5.74 -2.90
CA ASN A 62 -2.07 5.44 -1.99
C ASN A 62 -2.16 3.96 -1.64
N GLY A 63 -3.00 3.66 -0.66
CA GLY A 63 -3.23 2.32 -0.15
C GLY A 63 -4.45 2.30 0.77
N LYS A 64 -4.95 1.11 1.06
CA LYS A 64 -6.02 0.92 2.05
C LYS A 64 -5.42 0.46 3.38
N ILE A 65 -5.87 1.08 4.47
CA ILE A 65 -5.54 0.66 5.83
C ILE A 65 -6.83 0.45 6.62
N ASN A 66 -6.76 -0.31 7.69
CA ASN A 66 -7.87 -0.39 8.64
C ASN A 66 -7.91 0.90 9.47
N GLU A 67 -9.01 1.65 9.37
CA GLU A 67 -9.25 2.91 10.10
C GLU A 67 -9.21 2.75 11.63
N GLN A 68 -9.50 1.56 12.14
CA GLN A 68 -9.42 1.25 13.58
C GLN A 68 -7.97 1.06 14.05
N SER A 69 -7.00 1.00 13.11
CA SER A 69 -5.59 0.78 13.44
C SER A 69 -4.87 2.10 13.71
N THR A 70 -4.99 2.61 14.94
CA THR A 70 -4.29 3.82 15.41
C THR A 70 -2.78 3.76 15.19
N LYS A 71 -2.18 2.57 15.26
CA LYS A 71 -0.75 2.34 14.98
C LYS A 71 -0.39 2.58 13.52
N LEU A 72 -1.20 2.12 12.57
CA LEU A 72 -0.95 2.33 11.14
C LEU A 72 -1.20 3.78 10.76
N ILE A 73 -2.26 4.40 11.29
CA ILE A 73 -2.57 5.82 11.08
C ILE A 73 -1.36 6.68 11.48
N LYS A 74 -0.92 6.58 12.74
CA LYS A 74 0.25 7.33 13.24
C LYS A 74 1.52 7.05 12.45
N PHE A 75 1.70 5.83 11.96
CA PHE A 75 2.84 5.47 11.13
C PHE A 75 2.83 6.21 9.79
N TYR A 76 1.70 6.22 9.07
CA TYR A 76 1.61 6.89 7.76
C TYR A 76 1.55 8.42 7.89
N GLU A 77 0.88 8.96 8.91
CA GLU A 77 0.88 10.40 9.20
C GLU A 77 2.31 10.92 9.48
N LYS A 78 3.12 10.16 10.23
CA LYS A 78 4.53 10.49 10.45
C LYS A 78 5.35 10.52 9.16
N LEU A 79 4.91 9.82 8.11
CA LEU A 79 5.52 9.84 6.78
C LEU A 79 4.95 10.95 5.87
N GLY A 80 4.05 11.80 6.38
CA GLY A 80 3.36 12.85 5.62
C GLY A 80 2.10 12.37 4.89
N GLY A 81 1.66 11.13 5.14
CA GLY A 81 0.43 10.60 4.56
C GLY A 81 -0.82 11.23 5.19
N VAL A 82 -1.86 11.44 4.39
CA VAL A 82 -3.15 11.96 4.82
C VAL A 82 -4.19 10.84 4.79
N ILE A 83 -4.95 10.68 5.88
CA ILE A 83 -6.03 9.70 5.94
C ILE A 83 -7.30 10.30 5.32
N LEU A 84 -7.80 9.66 4.26
CA LEU A 84 -9.02 10.07 3.57
C LEU A 84 -10.18 9.17 4.02
N THR A 85 -11.09 9.70 4.84
CA THR A 85 -12.20 8.94 5.46
C THR A 85 -13.49 8.91 4.64
N ASN A 86 -13.62 9.76 3.62
CA ASN A 86 -14.85 9.87 2.82
C ASN A 86 -14.97 8.81 1.70
N TYR A 87 -14.13 7.77 1.71
CA TYR A 87 -14.13 6.72 0.68
C TYR A 87 -14.70 5.41 1.22
N VAL A 88 -15.81 4.96 0.64
CA VAL A 88 -16.41 3.66 0.95
C VAL A 88 -15.78 2.58 0.06
N THR A 89 -15.37 1.46 0.65
CA THR A 89 -14.92 0.29 -0.14
C THR A 89 -16.12 -0.52 -0.61
N MET A 90 -16.29 -0.61 -1.92
CA MET A 90 -17.26 -1.53 -2.55
C MET A 90 -16.58 -2.85 -2.89
N ASN A 91 -17.27 -3.98 -2.67
CA ASN A 91 -16.78 -5.31 -2.99
C ASN A 91 -17.90 -6.16 -3.62
N PHE A 92 -17.62 -6.74 -4.79
CA PHE A 92 -18.49 -7.74 -5.41
C PHE A 92 -18.00 -9.12 -5.01
N SER A 93 -18.84 -9.88 -4.30
CA SER A 93 -18.54 -11.28 -4.00
C SER A 93 -18.54 -12.12 -5.29
N ARG A 94 -17.96 -13.32 -5.22
CA ARG A 94 -17.95 -14.25 -6.36
C ARG A 94 -19.36 -14.54 -6.88
N ASP A 95 -20.33 -14.70 -5.98
CA ASP A 95 -21.71 -14.98 -6.35
C ASP A 95 -22.36 -13.79 -7.05
N CYS A 96 -22.08 -12.56 -6.60
CA CYS A 96 -22.55 -11.34 -7.27
C CYS A 96 -22.00 -11.23 -8.70
N LEU A 97 -20.71 -11.56 -8.90
CA LEU A 97 -20.10 -11.55 -10.23
C LEU A 97 -20.78 -12.56 -11.17
N LEU A 98 -21.00 -13.80 -10.72
CA LEU A 98 -21.65 -14.84 -11.52
C LEU A 98 -23.12 -14.52 -11.81
N GLY A 99 -23.81 -13.88 -10.86
CA GLY A 99 -25.20 -13.42 -11.05
C GLY A 99 -25.31 -12.32 -12.10
N SER A 100 -24.36 -11.37 -12.12
CA SER A 100 -24.41 -10.20 -13.03
C SER A 100 -24.28 -10.53 -14.52
N LEU A 101 -23.71 -11.69 -14.86
CA LEU A 101 -23.53 -12.14 -16.25
C LEU A 101 -24.73 -12.95 -16.78
N LYS A 102 -25.68 -13.28 -15.91
CA LYS A 102 -26.90 -14.04 -16.26
C LYS A 102 -28.12 -13.14 -16.46
N MET A 103 -27.95 -11.82 -16.30
CA MET A 103 -28.93 -10.79 -16.62
C MET A 103 -28.81 -10.41 -18.09
#